data_AF-A0A9W9BW45-F1
#
_entry.id   AF-A0A9W9BW45-F1
#
_cell.length_a   1.000
_cell.length_b   1.000
_cell.length_c   1.000
_cell.angle_alpha   90.00
_cell.angle_beta   90.00
_cell.angle_gamma   90.00
#
_symmetry.space_group_name_H-M   'P 1'
#
loop_
_entity.id
_entity.type
_entity.pdbx_description
1 polymer ?
#
loop_
_entity_poly.entity_id
_entity_poly.type
_entity_poly.pdbx_seq_one_letter_code
_entity_poly.pdbx_strand_id
1 'polypeptide(L)'
;MLATGIVKQPSWDDLGVEKREIQIPARDAASLRAVVYRPQTTPPGPLAVYFHGGGWTFGWPESWEHGFAVLTAMGITCVGVAYRLAPEHVFPTAANDA
;
A
#
# COMPACT_ATOMS: atom_id res chain seq x y z
N MET A 1 -26.35 -19.09 25.86
CA MET A 1 -26.41 -18.11 24.75
C MET A 1 -25.03 -17.99 24.15
N LEU A 2 -24.77 -18.64 23.03
CA LEU A 2 -23.53 -18.46 22.28
C LEU A 2 -23.72 -17.23 21.39
N ALA A 3 -23.04 -16.13 21.73
CA ALA A 3 -22.99 -14.97 20.84
C ALA A 3 -22.10 -15.33 19.65
N THR A 4 -22.71 -15.66 18.52
CA THR A 4 -22.05 -15.69 17.21
C THR A 4 -21.77 -14.26 16.77
N GLY A 5 -20.78 -13.62 17.40
CA GLY A 5 -20.33 -12.29 17.03
C GLY A 5 -19.30 -12.38 15.91
N ILE A 6 -19.68 -11.98 14.70
CA ILE A 6 -18.71 -11.70 13.64
C ILE A 6 -17.89 -10.48 14.12
N VAL A 7 -16.60 -10.67 14.37
CA VAL A 7 -15.69 -9.55 14.63
C VAL A 7 -15.50 -8.82 13.31
N LYS A 8 -16.12 -7.64 13.20
CA LYS A 8 -15.85 -6.72 12.08
C LYS A 8 -14.44 -6.16 12.28
N GLN A 9 -13.58 -6.29 11.28
CA GLN A 9 -12.30 -5.61 11.31
C GLN A 9 -12.55 -4.09 11.33
N PRO A 10 -11.76 -3.31 12.10
CA PRO A 10 -11.86 -1.86 12.11
C PRO A 10 -11.61 -1.32 10.70
N SER A 11 -12.37 -0.30 10.32
CA SER A 11 -12.12 0.44 9.09
C SER A 11 -10.89 1.34 9.22
N TRP A 12 -10.37 1.84 8.11
CA TRP A 12 -9.26 2.81 8.13
C TRP A 12 -9.64 4.12 8.84
N ASP A 13 -10.89 4.54 8.73
CA ASP A 13 -11.40 5.69 9.47
C ASP A 13 -11.43 5.42 10.99
N ASP A 14 -11.82 4.21 11.41
CA ASP A 14 -11.76 3.81 12.84
C ASP A 14 -10.32 3.81 13.38
N LEU A 15 -9.33 3.64 12.50
CA LEU A 15 -7.90 3.71 12.83
C LEU A 15 -7.31 5.12 12.70
N GLY A 16 -8.10 6.13 12.31
CA GLY A 16 -7.61 7.50 12.07
C GLY A 16 -6.64 7.59 10.88
N VAL A 17 -6.80 6.73 9.89
CA VAL A 17 -5.95 6.64 8.70
C VAL A 17 -6.77 6.98 7.46
N GLU A 18 -6.31 7.99 6.72
CA GLU A 18 -6.80 8.28 5.38
C GLU A 18 -6.17 7.29 4.40
N LYS A 19 -7.00 6.47 3.76
CA LYS A 19 -6.60 5.62 2.63
C LYS A 19 -7.03 6.27 1.32
N ARG A 20 -6.09 6.51 0.41
CA ARG A 20 -6.40 7.03 -0.93
C ARG A 20 -5.53 6.43 -2.01
N GLU A 21 -6.03 6.44 -3.23
CA GLU A 21 -5.29 6.04 -4.41
C GLU A 21 -4.66 7.25 -5.10
N ILE A 22 -3.46 7.06 -5.63
CA ILE A 22 -2.74 8.05 -6.44
C ILE A 22 -2.17 7.37 -7.69
N GLN A 23 -1.75 8.21 -8.65
CA GLN A 23 -1.03 7.79 -9.84
C GLN A 23 0.39 8.38 -9.81
N ILE A 24 1.38 7.55 -10.09
CA ILE A 24 2.80 7.91 -10.06
C ILE A 24 3.37 7.75 -11.49
N PRO A 25 3.94 8.81 -12.08
CA PRO A 25 4.62 8.67 -13.36
C PRO A 25 5.91 7.85 -13.20
N ALA A 26 6.03 6.77 -13.97
CA ALA A 26 7.23 5.96 -14.08
C ALA A 26 8.25 6.61 -15.02
N ARG A 27 9.47 6.08 -15.00
CA ARG A 27 10.60 6.56 -15.81
C ARG A 27 10.37 6.52 -17.33
N ASP A 28 9.49 5.64 -17.79
CA ASP A 28 9.08 5.50 -19.20
C ASP A 28 7.74 6.17 -19.49
N ALA A 29 7.33 7.10 -18.62
CA ALA A 29 6.05 7.82 -18.65
C ALA A 29 4.79 6.94 -18.48
N ALA A 30 4.94 5.66 -18.12
CA ALA A 30 3.80 4.86 -17.68
C ALA A 30 3.20 5.44 -16.38
N SER A 31 1.89 5.27 -16.18
CA SER A 31 1.23 5.68 -14.94
C SER A 31 1.05 4.47 -14.03
N LEU A 32 1.69 4.48 -12.86
CA LEU A 32 1.60 3.43 -11.86
C LEU A 32 0.56 3.80 -10.81
N ARG A 33 -0.36 2.87 -10.55
CA ARG A 33 -1.26 2.97 -9.40
C ARG A 33 -0.47 2.82 -8.10
N ALA A 34 -0.78 3.64 -7.10
CA ALA A 34 -0.28 3.44 -5.75
C ALA A 34 -1.36 3.78 -4.70
N VAL A 35 -1.26 3.17 -3.54
CA VAL A 35 -2.21 3.36 -2.44
C VAL A 35 -1.49 3.95 -1.24
N VAL A 36 -1.96 5.11 -0.78
CA VAL A 36 -1.41 5.87 0.34
C VAL A 36 -2.25 5.62 1.58
N TYR A 37 -1.59 5.35 2.69
CA TYR A 37 -2.15 5.25 4.04
C TYR A 37 -1.49 6.35 4.87
N ARG A 38 -2.25 7.42 5.16
CA ARG A 38 -1.76 8.60 5.87
C ARG A 38 -2.46 8.72 7.22
N PRO A 39 -1.74 8.82 8.35
CA PRO A 39 -2.38 9.16 9.62
C PRO A 39 -2.98 10.57 9.56
N GLN A 40 -4.24 10.73 9.97
CA GLN A 40 -5.01 11.97 9.76
C GLN A 40 -4.54 13.13 10.64
N THR A 41 -4.07 12.83 11.85
CA THR A 41 -3.82 13.85 12.90
C THR A 41 -2.35 14.17 13.12
N THR A 42 -1.44 13.48 12.41
CA THR A 42 0.00 13.69 12.58
C THR A 42 0.55 14.75 11.61
N PRO A 43 1.48 15.61 12.06
CA PRO A 43 2.23 16.47 11.15
C PRO A 43 2.99 15.64 10.10
N PRO A 44 3.46 16.25 8.99
CA PRO A 44 4.32 15.56 8.03
C PRO A 44 5.50 14.85 8.72
N GLY A 45 5.71 13.60 8.36
CA GLY A 45 6.68 12.71 8.99
C GLY A 45 7.32 11.77 7.97
N PRO A 46 7.94 10.67 8.42
CA PRO A 46 8.58 9.70 7.53
C PRO A 46 7.59 9.05 6.56
N LEU A 47 8.12 8.64 5.40
CA LEU A 47 7.40 7.93 4.35
C LEU A 47 8.01 6.54 4.16
N ALA A 48 7.18 5.50 4.25
CA ALA A 48 7.53 4.15 3.87
C ALA A 48 6.96 3.83 2.49
N VAL A 49 7.81 3.49 1.53
CA VAL A 49 7.39 3.00 0.21
C VAL A 49 7.55 1.49 0.19
N TYR A 50 6.47 0.80 -0.16
CA TYR A 50 6.37 -0.65 -0.15
C TYR A 50 6.16 -1.19 -1.56
N PHE A 51 7.04 -2.12 -1.93
CA PHE A 51 6.91 -2.97 -3.10
C PHE A 51 6.59 -4.38 -2.61
N HIS A 52 5.45 -4.90 -3.04
CA HIS A 52 5.00 -6.21 -2.60
C HIS A 52 5.95 -7.36 -3.01
N GLY A 53 5.84 -8.49 -2.32
CA GLY A 53 6.52 -9.72 -2.71
C GLY A 53 5.83 -10.38 -3.92
N GLY A 54 6.19 -11.63 -4.20
CA GLY A 54 5.57 -12.41 -5.28
C GLY A 54 6.43 -12.56 -6.53
N GLY A 55 7.76 -12.43 -6.39
CA GLY A 55 8.72 -12.80 -7.44
C GLY A 55 8.57 -11.99 -8.74
N TRP A 56 8.01 -10.78 -8.66
CA TRP A 56 7.68 -9.92 -9.80
C TRP A 56 6.58 -10.44 -10.73
N THR A 57 5.86 -11.49 -10.35
CA THR A 57 4.84 -12.13 -11.22
C THR A 57 3.43 -12.09 -10.66
N PHE A 58 3.26 -11.78 -9.36
CA PHE A 58 1.93 -11.63 -8.74
C PHE A 58 2.00 -10.71 -7.52
N GLY A 59 0.81 -10.27 -7.06
CA GLY A 59 0.62 -9.45 -5.87
C GLY A 59 -0.08 -8.12 -6.19
N TRP A 60 -0.28 -7.31 -5.16
CA TRP A 60 -0.97 -6.01 -5.24
C TRP A 60 -0.52 -5.10 -4.08
N PRO A 61 -0.62 -3.77 -4.19
CA PRO A 61 -0.06 -2.84 -3.21
C PRO A 61 -0.69 -2.93 -1.81
N GLU A 62 -1.92 -3.44 -1.70
CA GLU A 62 -2.62 -3.67 -0.44
C GLU A 62 -2.25 -4.99 0.26
N SER A 63 -1.34 -5.81 -0.28
CA SER A 63 -1.02 -7.13 0.28
C SER A 63 -0.44 -7.12 1.69
N TRP A 64 0.02 -5.96 2.18
CA TRP A 64 0.66 -5.80 3.49
C TRP A 64 -0.04 -4.76 4.38
N GLU A 65 -1.34 -4.55 4.20
CA GLU A 65 -2.15 -3.58 4.96
C GLU A 65 -2.04 -3.71 6.49
N HIS A 66 -1.94 -4.93 7.03
CA HIS A 66 -1.73 -5.11 8.47
C HIS A 66 -0.44 -4.44 8.98
N GLY A 67 0.63 -4.46 8.17
CA GLY A 67 1.86 -3.76 8.48
C GLY A 67 1.69 -2.24 8.40
N PHE A 68 0.93 -1.75 7.42
CA PHE A 68 0.62 -0.33 7.30
C PHE A 68 -0.15 0.20 8.50
N ALA A 69 -1.12 -0.54 9.04
CA ALA A 69 -1.84 -0.13 10.25
C ALA A 69 -0.90 0.13 11.44
N VAL A 70 0.12 -0.73 11.62
CA VAL A 70 1.14 -0.57 12.67
C VAL A 70 2.04 0.64 12.39
N LEU A 71 2.51 0.79 11.16
CA LEU A 71 3.36 1.93 10.77
C LEU A 71 2.63 3.27 10.89
N THR A 72 1.36 3.34 10.48
CA THR A 72 0.55 4.55 10.60
C THR A 72 0.26 4.90 12.05
N ALA A 73 0.08 3.92 12.94
CA ALA A 73 -0.02 4.17 14.38
C ALA A 73 1.26 4.76 14.99
N MET A 74 2.41 4.59 14.33
CA MET A 74 3.69 5.22 14.69
C MET A 74 3.91 6.57 13.97
N GLY A 75 2.92 7.10 13.28
CA GLY A 75 3.01 8.38 12.56
C GLY A 75 3.72 8.29 11.20
N ILE A 76 3.88 7.09 10.64
CA ILE A 76 4.55 6.87 9.35
C ILE A 76 3.49 6.83 8.24
N THR A 77 3.64 7.65 7.21
CA THR A 77 2.82 7.53 6.00
C THR A 77 3.33 6.37 5.17
N CYS A 78 2.45 5.48 4.70
CA CYS A 78 2.82 4.32 3.90
C CYS A 78 2.28 4.43 2.47
N VAL A 79 3.05 3.96 1.49
CA VAL A 79 2.64 3.92 0.08
C VAL A 79 2.93 2.54 -0.49
N GLY A 80 1.91 1.80 -0.86
CA GLY A 80 2.05 0.56 -1.64
C GLY A 80 2.01 0.88 -3.13
N VAL A 81 3.00 0.40 -3.90
CA VAL A 81 3.09 0.65 -5.35
C VAL A 81 2.67 -0.59 -6.14
N ALA A 82 1.78 -0.42 -7.12
CA ALA A 82 1.42 -1.46 -8.09
C ALA A 82 2.44 -1.45 -9.24
N TYR A 83 3.64 -1.95 -8.97
CA TYR A 83 4.66 -2.11 -10.00
C TYR A 83 4.21 -3.12 -11.06
N ARG A 84 4.71 -2.98 -12.28
CA ARG A 84 4.32 -3.85 -13.39
C ARG A 84 4.85 -5.27 -13.23
N LEU A 85 4.03 -6.26 -13.58
CA LEU A 85 4.31 -7.68 -13.36
C LEU A 85 4.69 -8.40 -14.65
N ALA A 86 5.55 -9.41 -14.52
CA ALA A 86 5.79 -10.41 -15.55
C ALA A 86 4.65 -11.45 -15.56
N PRO A 87 4.36 -12.10 -16.70
CA PRO A 87 5.13 -12.09 -17.94
C PRO A 87 4.92 -10.88 -18.87
N GLU A 88 3.90 -10.06 -18.64
CA GLU A 88 3.56 -8.92 -19.50
C GLU A 88 4.67 -7.87 -19.53
N HIS A 89 5.34 -7.69 -18.38
CA HIS A 89 6.44 -6.76 -18.20
C HIS A 89 7.67 -7.47 -17.65
N VAL A 90 8.50 -7.97 -18.57
CA VAL A 90 9.72 -8.70 -18.23
C VAL A 90 10.76 -7.80 -17.53
N PHE A 91 11.73 -8.43 -16.86
CA PHE A 91 12.88 -7.75 -16.28
C PHE A 91 13.55 -6.82 -17.34
N PRO A 92 13.91 -5.57 -16.99
CA PRO A 92 13.97 -4.98 -15.66
C PRO A 92 12.77 -4.12 -15.26
N THR A 93 11.62 -4.24 -15.94
CA THR A 93 10.50 -3.28 -15.81
C THR A 93 10.03 -3.08 -14.37
N ALA A 94 9.75 -4.16 -13.67
CA ALA A 94 9.29 -4.10 -12.28
C ALA A 94 10.32 -3.49 -11.31
N ALA A 95 11.62 -3.78 -11.54
CA ALA A 95 12.72 -3.19 -10.77
C ALA A 95 12.95 -1.71 -11.10
N ASN A 96 12.56 -1.29 -12.30
CA ASN A 96 12.60 0.10 -12.73
C ASN A 96 11.43 0.93 -12.19
N ASP A 97 10.30 0.28 -11.92
CA ASP A 97 9.12 0.87 -11.27
C ASP A 97 9.32 1.07 -9.76
N ALA A 98 10.30 0.38 -9.18
CA ALA A 98 10.70 0.50 -7.77
C ALA A 98 11.77 1.57 -7.52
#